data_AF-A0A0E9MRK7-F1
#
_entry.id   AF-A0A0E9MRK7-F1
#
_cell.length_a   1.000
_cell.length_b   1.000
_cell.length_c   1.000
_cell.angle_alpha   90.00
_cell.angle_beta   90.00
_cell.angle_gamma   90.00
#
_symmetry.space_group_name_H-M   'P 1'
#
loop_
_entity.id
_entity.type
_entity.pdbx_description
1 polymer ?
#
loop_
_entity_poly.entity_id
_entity_poly.type
_entity_poly.pdbx_seq_one_letter_code
_entity_poly.pdbx_strand_id
1 'polypeptide(L)'
;MKGTILTAALASLGALASAQPASAYVVSISGARQNVNPLAPLGVGRCGPGRSTVTIGPGNGSSTGTSNLGAFTSIQSHCITPPLPASYDSGIFTYDFGSGDTLVGTYSGAVALGMTPGVFHATENLVVSGGTGRFLNATGLIDTSGTLQFLNGNGVYSGTIAGRLEIPSVPEPAAWAMMIAGFGLAGAAARRRKLAFA
;
A
#
# COMPACT_ATOMS: atom_id res chain seq x y z
N MET A 1 76.03 -1.19 -18.98
CA MET A 1 74.71 -1.36 -19.64
C MET A 1 73.65 -1.06 -18.60
N LYS A 2 73.00 0.11 -18.71
CA LYS A 2 72.06 0.65 -17.70
C LYS A 2 70.64 0.17 -18.01
N GLY A 3 69.98 -0.41 -17.00
CA GLY A 3 68.63 -0.96 -17.09
C GLY A 3 67.57 0.14 -17.19
N THR A 4 66.60 -0.09 -18.07
CA THR A 4 65.44 0.78 -18.28
C THR A 4 64.27 0.21 -17.48
N ILE A 5 63.90 0.88 -16.38
CA ILE A 5 62.72 0.52 -15.57
C ILE A 5 61.53 1.31 -16.12
N LEU A 6 60.54 0.57 -16.65
CA LEU A 6 59.25 1.06 -17.11
C LEU A 6 58.53 1.86 -16.00
N THR A 7 58.12 3.08 -16.30
CA THR A 7 57.12 3.84 -15.53
C THR A 7 55.79 3.74 -16.26
N ALA A 8 54.88 2.90 -15.76
CA ALA A 8 53.48 2.86 -16.19
C ALA A 8 52.64 3.62 -15.16
N ALA A 9 52.38 4.91 -15.41
CA ALA A 9 51.45 5.70 -14.63
C ALA A 9 50.02 5.41 -15.14
N LEU A 10 49.27 4.57 -14.41
CA LEU A 10 47.83 4.42 -14.64
C LEU A 10 47.09 5.64 -14.08
N ALA A 11 46.64 6.52 -14.97
CA ALA A 11 45.65 7.53 -14.67
C ALA A 11 44.30 6.86 -14.37
N SER A 12 43.83 6.94 -13.14
CA SER A 12 42.49 6.54 -12.74
C SER A 12 41.56 7.75 -12.81
N LEU A 13 40.86 7.93 -13.94
CA LEU A 13 39.70 8.81 -13.98
C LEU A 13 38.59 8.18 -13.14
N GLY A 14 38.36 8.73 -11.95
CA GLY A 14 37.21 8.40 -11.12
C GLY A 14 35.94 8.94 -11.77
N ALA A 15 35.11 8.05 -12.30
CA ALA A 15 33.72 8.37 -12.57
C ALA A 15 33.02 8.57 -11.22
N LEU A 16 32.78 9.83 -10.85
CA LEU A 16 31.87 10.20 -9.76
C LEU A 16 30.45 9.82 -10.19
N ALA A 17 30.06 8.57 -9.94
CA ALA A 17 28.67 8.16 -10.00
C ALA A 17 27.94 8.87 -8.85
N SER A 18 27.25 9.97 -9.16
CA SER A 18 26.36 10.62 -8.22
C SER A 18 25.23 9.66 -7.87
N ALA A 19 25.24 9.12 -6.65
CA ALA A 19 24.10 8.37 -6.13
C ALA A 19 22.90 9.32 -6.07
N GLN A 20 21.95 9.16 -6.99
CA GLN A 20 20.71 9.93 -6.93
C GLN A 20 19.91 9.48 -5.70
N PRO A 21 19.26 10.41 -4.98
CA PRO A 21 18.39 10.05 -3.88
C PRO A 21 17.27 9.16 -4.40
N ALA A 22 16.96 8.10 -3.67
CA ALA A 22 15.84 7.23 -3.98
C ALA A 22 14.55 8.08 -3.88
N SER A 23 13.87 8.29 -5.00
CA SER A 23 12.60 9.03 -5.05
C SER A 23 11.45 8.06 -4.83
N ALA A 24 10.49 8.45 -3.98
CA ALA A 24 9.20 7.79 -3.94
C ALA A 24 8.63 7.68 -5.36
N TYR A 25 8.02 6.54 -5.67
CA TYR A 25 7.35 6.32 -6.94
C TYR A 25 5.84 6.28 -6.76
N VAL A 26 5.16 6.71 -7.82
CA VAL A 26 3.72 6.90 -7.86
C VAL A 26 3.10 5.77 -8.66
N VAL A 27 2.24 4.98 -8.02
CA VAL A 27 1.53 3.88 -8.65
C VAL A 27 0.04 4.17 -8.67
N SER A 28 -0.59 4.07 -9.84
CA SER A 28 -2.05 4.09 -9.92
C SER A 28 -2.60 2.73 -9.52
N ILE A 29 -3.69 2.72 -8.75
CA ILE A 29 -4.46 1.52 -8.45
C ILE A 29 -5.84 1.65 -9.10
N SER A 30 -6.27 0.61 -9.81
CA SER A 30 -7.58 0.55 -10.46
C SER A 30 -8.07 -0.89 -10.47
N GLY A 31 -9.34 -1.11 -10.20
CA GLY A 31 -9.88 -2.46 -10.07
C GLY A 31 -11.34 -2.52 -9.68
N ALA A 32 -11.76 -3.68 -9.16
CA ALA A 32 -13.09 -3.95 -8.65
C ALA A 32 -13.02 -4.64 -7.29
N ARG A 33 -14.07 -4.47 -6.49
CA ARG A 33 -14.23 -5.08 -5.17
C ARG A 33 -15.66 -5.57 -4.98
N GLN A 34 -15.80 -6.76 -4.40
CA GLN A 34 -17.08 -7.36 -4.09
C GLN A 34 -17.09 -7.86 -2.64
N ASN A 35 -18.11 -7.45 -1.89
CA ASN A 35 -18.28 -7.84 -0.51
C ASN A 35 -19.69 -8.39 -0.29
N VAL A 36 -19.80 -9.50 0.43
CA VAL A 36 -21.05 -10.08 0.91
C VAL A 36 -20.86 -10.31 2.39
N ASN A 37 -21.65 -9.61 3.21
CA ASN A 37 -21.56 -9.71 4.67
C ASN A 37 -22.96 -9.79 5.29
N PRO A 38 -23.14 -10.59 6.36
CA PRO A 38 -24.36 -10.59 7.14
C PRO A 38 -24.54 -9.24 7.84
N LEU A 39 -25.79 -8.84 8.02
CA LEU A 39 -26.11 -7.61 8.73
C LEU A 39 -25.88 -7.77 10.23
N ALA A 40 -25.03 -6.92 10.80
CA ALA A 40 -24.83 -6.87 12.24
C ALA A 40 -26.02 -6.15 12.92
N PRO A 41 -26.45 -6.62 14.11
CA PRO A 41 -27.45 -5.90 14.91
C PRO A 41 -26.97 -4.49 15.30
N LEU A 42 -27.91 -3.59 15.53
CA LEU A 42 -27.64 -2.21 15.99
C LEU A 42 -26.89 -2.22 17.34
N GLY A 43 -25.89 -1.35 17.49
CA GLY A 43 -25.16 -1.16 18.74
C GLY A 43 -24.20 -2.29 19.13
N VAL A 44 -23.99 -3.28 18.27
CA VAL A 44 -22.98 -4.34 18.50
C VAL A 44 -21.67 -3.94 17.82
N GLY A 45 -20.55 -4.21 18.48
CA GLY A 45 -19.19 -4.00 17.96
C GLY A 45 -18.52 -2.73 18.46
N ARG A 46 -17.65 -2.14 17.64
CA ARG A 46 -16.79 -1.00 18.02
C ARG A 46 -17.52 0.35 18.01
N CYS A 47 -18.70 0.42 17.38
CA CYS A 47 -19.45 1.67 17.26
C CYS A 47 -20.26 1.94 18.53
N GLY A 48 -20.35 3.21 18.92
CA GLY A 48 -21.12 3.61 20.09
C GLY A 48 -22.64 3.41 19.93
N PRO A 49 -23.43 3.66 20.99
CA PRO A 49 -24.87 3.52 20.97
C PRO A 49 -25.54 4.29 19.82
N GLY A 50 -26.58 3.70 19.23
CA GLY A 50 -27.32 4.31 18.11
C GLY A 50 -26.66 4.16 16.74
N ARG A 51 -25.54 3.42 16.63
CA ARG A 51 -24.81 3.17 15.39
C ARG A 51 -24.62 1.67 15.18
N SER A 52 -24.52 1.25 13.92
CA SER A 52 -24.15 -0.12 13.55
C SER A 52 -22.67 -0.21 13.22
N THR A 53 -22.01 -1.24 13.73
CA THR A 53 -20.70 -1.67 13.23
C THR A 53 -20.91 -2.54 12.02
N VAL A 54 -20.42 -2.10 10.86
CA VAL A 54 -20.29 -2.95 9.69
C VAL A 54 -18.90 -3.57 9.71
N THR A 55 -18.82 -4.89 9.53
CA THR A 55 -17.56 -5.62 9.43
C THR A 55 -17.56 -6.43 8.14
N ILE A 56 -16.49 -6.27 7.38
CA ILE A 56 -16.26 -6.89 6.08
C ILE A 56 -15.01 -7.73 6.18
N GLY A 57 -15.07 -8.99 5.78
CA GLY A 57 -13.92 -9.88 5.87
C GLY A 57 -14.20 -11.28 5.34
N PRO A 58 -13.17 -12.11 5.14
CA PRO A 58 -13.27 -13.41 4.46
C PRO A 58 -14.18 -14.43 5.17
N GLY A 59 -14.49 -14.26 6.46
CA GLY A 59 -15.33 -15.19 7.23
C GLY A 59 -16.85 -15.07 7.02
N ASN A 60 -17.31 -14.08 6.24
CA ASN A 60 -18.71 -13.63 6.23
C ASN A 60 -19.42 -13.75 4.88
N GLY A 61 -18.87 -14.52 3.93
CA GLY A 61 -19.47 -14.78 2.62
C GLY A 61 -18.47 -14.55 1.50
N SER A 62 -18.18 -13.29 1.17
CA SER A 62 -17.14 -12.92 0.21
C SER A 62 -16.59 -11.55 0.56
N SER A 63 -15.28 -11.37 0.43
CA SER A 63 -14.63 -10.07 0.65
C SER A 63 -13.38 -9.98 -0.19
N THR A 64 -13.55 -9.82 -1.49
CA THR A 64 -12.49 -9.95 -2.48
C THR A 64 -12.45 -8.75 -3.41
N GLY A 65 -11.30 -8.57 -4.05
CA GLY A 65 -11.15 -7.61 -5.12
C GLY A 65 -9.99 -7.96 -6.03
N THR A 66 -9.97 -7.31 -7.18
CA THR A 66 -8.93 -7.47 -8.21
C THR A 66 -8.52 -6.09 -8.67
N SER A 67 -7.22 -5.84 -8.76
CA SER A 67 -6.66 -4.59 -9.26
C SER A 67 -5.52 -4.85 -10.24
N ASN A 68 -5.04 -3.78 -10.89
CA ASN A 68 -3.80 -3.80 -11.66
C ASN A 68 -2.54 -4.11 -10.81
N LEU A 69 -2.64 -4.16 -9.48
CA LEU A 69 -1.55 -4.54 -8.56
C LEU A 69 -1.67 -5.98 -8.05
N GLY A 70 -2.74 -6.69 -8.43
CA GLY A 70 -3.04 -8.05 -8.01
C GLY A 70 -4.45 -8.21 -7.43
N ALA A 71 -4.82 -9.46 -7.19
CA ALA A 71 -6.00 -9.80 -6.39
C ALA A 71 -5.74 -9.46 -4.92
N PHE A 72 -6.78 -9.09 -4.20
CA PHE A 72 -6.70 -8.80 -2.77
C PHE A 72 -7.93 -9.29 -2.02
N THR A 73 -7.73 -9.62 -0.75
CA THR A 73 -8.82 -9.80 0.21
C THR A 73 -9.08 -8.46 0.89
N SER A 74 -10.35 -8.09 0.98
CA SER A 74 -10.75 -6.88 1.68
C SER A 74 -11.10 -7.21 3.13
N ILE A 75 -10.56 -6.44 4.08
CA ILE A 75 -10.94 -6.53 5.50
C ILE A 75 -11.24 -5.12 5.95
N GLN A 76 -12.46 -4.86 6.39
CA GLN A 76 -12.87 -3.50 6.71
C GLN A 76 -13.83 -3.47 7.89
N SER A 77 -13.86 -2.33 8.57
CA SER A 77 -14.94 -2.03 9.50
C SER A 77 -15.24 -0.53 9.52
N HIS A 78 -16.52 -0.15 9.53
CA HIS A 78 -16.98 1.24 9.63
C HIS A 78 -18.19 1.36 10.56
N CYS A 79 -18.47 2.60 10.97
CA CYS A 79 -19.67 2.93 11.74
C CYS A 79 -20.67 3.66 10.85
N ILE A 80 -21.92 3.20 10.85
CA ILE A 80 -23.02 3.79 10.08
C ILE A 80 -24.23 4.04 10.98
N THR A 81 -24.99 5.09 10.69
CA THR A 81 -26.22 5.43 11.40
C THR A 81 -27.42 5.16 10.48
N PRO A 82 -28.09 4.00 10.60
CA PRO A 82 -29.31 3.72 9.82
C PRO A 82 -30.49 4.60 10.28
N PRO A 83 -31.55 4.75 9.46
CA PRO A 83 -31.79 4.09 8.17
C PRO A 83 -30.96 4.68 7.02
N LEU A 84 -30.89 3.96 5.89
CA LEU A 84 -30.30 4.48 4.66
C LEU A 84 -31.28 5.41 3.93
N PRO A 85 -30.82 6.46 3.21
CA PRO A 85 -29.42 6.83 2.94
C PRO A 85 -28.71 7.41 4.17
N ALA A 86 -27.41 7.12 4.30
CA ALA A 86 -26.62 7.52 5.45
C ALA A 86 -25.13 7.69 5.10
N SER A 87 -24.43 8.52 5.88
CA SER A 87 -22.97 8.56 5.89
C SER A 87 -22.40 7.53 6.85
N TYR A 88 -21.20 7.04 6.57
CA TYR A 88 -20.42 6.22 7.48
C TYR A 88 -19.02 6.78 7.68
N ASP A 89 -18.49 6.55 8.88
CA ASP A 89 -17.22 7.10 9.33
C ASP A 89 -16.42 6.08 10.16
N SER A 90 -15.30 6.57 10.68
CA SER A 90 -14.36 5.80 11.49
C SER A 90 -13.81 4.58 10.77
N GLY A 91 -13.97 4.50 9.45
CA GLY A 91 -13.64 3.32 8.65
C GLY A 91 -12.17 2.96 8.82
N ILE A 92 -11.89 1.67 8.98
CA ILE A 92 -10.53 1.11 8.89
C ILE A 92 -10.54 0.02 7.85
N PHE A 93 -9.50 -0.05 7.03
CA PHE A 93 -9.37 -1.10 6.03
C PHE A 93 -7.97 -1.70 6.02
N THR A 94 -7.94 -2.96 5.60
CA THR A 94 -6.78 -3.69 5.11
C THR A 94 -7.13 -4.30 3.77
N TYR A 95 -6.31 -4.04 2.75
CA TYR A 95 -6.31 -4.82 1.51
C TYR A 95 -5.09 -5.73 1.53
N ASP A 96 -5.33 -7.04 1.61
CA ASP A 96 -4.30 -8.07 1.67
C ASP A 96 -4.12 -8.70 0.28
N PHE A 97 -2.96 -8.46 -0.34
CA PHE A 97 -2.59 -8.97 -1.65
C PHE A 97 -1.89 -10.34 -1.60
N GLY A 98 -1.77 -10.93 -0.40
CA GLY A 98 -1.02 -12.16 -0.16
C GLY A 98 0.47 -11.91 0.00
N SER A 99 1.21 -12.96 0.38
CA SER A 99 2.68 -12.92 0.52
C SER A 99 3.22 -11.84 1.48
N GLY A 100 2.38 -11.37 2.41
CA GLY A 100 2.74 -10.30 3.34
C GLY A 100 2.64 -8.89 2.75
N ASP A 101 2.05 -8.72 1.56
CA ASP A 101 1.78 -7.43 0.94
C ASP A 101 0.41 -6.92 1.37
N THR A 102 0.39 -5.85 2.16
CA THR A 102 -0.87 -5.23 2.62
C THR A 102 -0.87 -3.73 2.40
N LEU A 103 -2.05 -3.18 2.15
CA LEU A 103 -2.34 -1.76 2.30
C LEU A 103 -3.26 -1.57 3.49
N VAL A 104 -2.99 -0.57 4.31
CA VAL A 104 -3.80 -0.25 5.49
C VAL A 104 -4.14 1.22 5.53
N GLY A 105 -5.26 1.54 6.18
CA GLY A 105 -5.63 2.92 6.40
C GLY A 105 -7.04 3.11 6.92
N THR A 106 -7.57 4.29 6.68
CA THR A 106 -8.90 4.69 7.10
C THR A 106 -9.80 4.99 5.92
N TYR A 107 -11.11 5.02 6.14
CA TYR A 107 -12.04 5.49 5.13
C TYR A 107 -13.29 6.11 5.74
N SER A 108 -13.97 6.89 4.92
CA SER A 108 -15.30 7.43 5.20
C SER A 108 -16.10 7.44 3.89
N GLY A 109 -17.40 7.65 3.99
CA GLY A 109 -18.21 7.65 2.78
C GLY A 109 -19.69 7.81 3.05
N ALA A 110 -20.46 7.49 2.02
CA ALA A 110 -21.90 7.59 2.05
C ALA A 110 -22.56 6.46 1.26
N VAL A 111 -23.81 6.21 1.63
CA VAL A 111 -24.75 5.39 0.90
C VAL A 111 -25.94 6.28 0.53
N ALA A 112 -26.14 6.47 -0.76
CA ALA A 112 -27.25 7.23 -1.34
C ALA A 112 -28.29 6.31 -1.97
N LEU A 113 -29.48 6.83 -2.24
CA LEU A 113 -30.48 6.11 -3.02
C LEU A 113 -29.96 5.87 -4.45
N GLY A 114 -30.11 4.65 -4.94
CA GLY A 114 -29.86 4.33 -6.35
C GLY A 114 -31.08 4.64 -7.21
N MET A 115 -30.91 4.49 -8.53
CA MET A 115 -32.00 4.64 -9.50
C MET A 115 -33.01 3.49 -9.49
N THR A 116 -32.62 2.34 -8.91
CA THR A 116 -33.46 1.16 -8.80
C THR A 116 -33.93 1.00 -7.35
N PRO A 117 -35.23 0.82 -7.09
CA PRO A 117 -35.74 0.57 -5.74
C PRO A 117 -35.03 -0.60 -5.06
N GLY A 118 -34.57 -0.41 -3.82
CA GLY A 118 -33.84 -1.42 -3.04
C GLY A 118 -32.35 -1.53 -3.37
N VAL A 119 -31.84 -0.78 -4.35
CA VAL A 119 -30.41 -0.66 -4.66
C VAL A 119 -29.94 0.73 -4.24
N PHE A 120 -28.82 0.74 -3.52
CA PHE A 120 -28.17 1.96 -3.04
C PHE A 120 -26.85 2.17 -3.78
N HIS A 121 -26.44 3.43 -3.91
CA HIS A 121 -25.13 3.79 -4.42
C HIS A 121 -24.21 4.10 -3.25
N ALA A 122 -23.13 3.35 -3.09
CA ALA A 122 -22.15 3.53 -2.03
C ALA A 122 -20.85 4.12 -2.59
N THR A 123 -20.31 5.13 -1.92
CA THR A 123 -19.05 5.78 -2.25
C THR A 123 -18.15 5.86 -1.03
N GLU A 124 -16.91 5.41 -1.15
CA GLU A 124 -15.90 5.46 -0.09
C GLU A 124 -14.69 6.28 -0.54
N ASN A 125 -14.15 7.08 0.37
CA ASN A 125 -12.86 7.75 0.23
C ASN A 125 -11.91 7.12 1.24
N LEU A 126 -10.93 6.36 0.74
CA LEU A 126 -9.91 5.68 1.54
C LEU A 126 -8.66 6.53 1.57
N VAL A 127 -8.08 6.64 2.76
CA VAL A 127 -6.76 7.22 2.98
C VAL A 127 -5.83 6.09 3.37
N VAL A 128 -4.88 5.78 2.47
CA VAL A 128 -3.82 4.82 2.73
C VAL A 128 -2.79 5.51 3.62
N SER A 129 -2.52 4.91 4.78
CA SER A 129 -1.57 5.44 5.77
C SER A 129 -0.38 4.52 6.00
N GLY A 130 -0.34 3.38 5.33
CA GLY A 130 0.77 2.45 5.41
C GLY A 130 0.52 1.17 4.62
N GLY A 131 1.47 0.25 4.78
CA GLY A 131 1.40 -1.07 4.20
C GLY A 131 2.61 -1.91 4.58
N THR A 132 2.65 -3.12 4.06
CA THR A 132 3.74 -4.09 4.26
C THR A 132 4.23 -4.64 2.93
N GLY A 133 5.38 -5.31 2.93
CA GLY A 133 5.96 -5.91 1.74
C GLY A 133 6.24 -4.86 0.66
N ARG A 134 5.73 -5.05 -0.56
CA ARG A 134 5.87 -4.11 -1.69
C ARG A 134 5.22 -2.74 -1.45
N PHE A 135 4.36 -2.64 -0.43
CA PHE A 135 3.65 -1.42 -0.05
C PHE A 135 4.16 -0.86 1.28
N LEU A 136 5.37 -1.23 1.72
CA LEU A 136 5.94 -0.74 2.97
C LEU A 136 5.92 0.80 3.00
N ASN A 137 5.29 1.37 4.03
CA ASN A 137 5.12 2.81 4.22
C ASN A 137 4.39 3.52 3.06
N ALA A 138 3.59 2.81 2.27
CA ALA A 138 2.78 3.41 1.22
C ALA A 138 1.79 4.42 1.82
N THR A 139 1.58 5.53 1.11
CA THR A 139 0.51 6.49 1.41
C THR A 139 -0.31 6.75 0.16
N GLY A 140 -1.47 7.39 0.27
CA GLY A 140 -2.24 7.77 -0.90
C GLY A 140 -3.74 7.79 -0.66
N LEU A 141 -4.47 7.92 -1.76
CA LEU A 141 -5.92 8.02 -1.77
C LEU A 141 -6.50 7.01 -2.74
N ILE A 142 -7.58 6.34 -2.32
CA ILE A 142 -8.35 5.43 -3.16
C ILE A 142 -9.82 5.80 -3.00
N ASP A 143 -10.49 6.05 -4.12
CA ASP A 143 -11.93 6.19 -4.17
C ASP A 143 -12.55 4.86 -4.58
N THR A 144 -13.67 4.52 -3.93
CA THR A 144 -14.50 3.39 -4.33
C THR A 144 -15.91 3.86 -4.59
N SER A 145 -16.55 3.26 -5.57
CA SER A 145 -17.95 3.53 -5.90
C SER A 145 -18.62 2.28 -6.42
N GLY A 146 -19.85 2.04 -6.00
CA GLY A 146 -20.57 0.84 -6.41
C GLY A 146 -22.00 0.79 -5.92
N THR A 147 -22.60 -0.37 -6.12
CA THR A 147 -23.96 -0.66 -5.67
C THR A 147 -23.92 -1.45 -4.37
N LEU A 148 -24.78 -1.09 -3.43
CA LEU A 148 -25.10 -1.86 -2.24
C LEU A 148 -26.57 -2.32 -2.32
N GLN A 149 -26.83 -3.58 -2.06
CA GLN A 149 -28.18 -4.14 -1.97
C GLN A 149 -28.28 -5.13 -0.81
N PHE A 150 -29.49 -5.36 -0.32
CA PHE A 150 -29.74 -6.33 0.75
C PHE A 150 -30.43 -7.56 0.18
N LEU A 151 -29.76 -8.71 0.22
CA LEU A 151 -30.24 -9.97 -0.34
C LEU A 151 -30.10 -11.08 0.70
N ASN A 152 -31.19 -11.78 1.00
CA ASN A 152 -31.21 -12.92 1.92
C ASN A 152 -30.56 -12.63 3.29
N GLY A 153 -30.79 -11.43 3.83
CA GLY A 153 -30.21 -11.00 5.12
C GLY A 153 -28.75 -10.56 5.06
N ASN A 154 -28.15 -10.44 3.87
CA ASN A 154 -26.78 -9.99 3.66
C ASN A 154 -26.75 -8.63 2.94
N GLY A 155 -25.80 -7.79 3.31
CA GLY A 155 -25.38 -6.65 2.50
C GLY A 155 -24.41 -7.11 1.40
N VAL A 156 -24.78 -6.85 0.16
CA VAL A 156 -23.99 -7.19 -1.04
C VAL A 156 -23.52 -5.91 -1.69
N TYR A 157 -22.22 -5.65 -1.63
CA TYR A 157 -21.55 -4.56 -2.32
C TYR A 157 -20.82 -5.07 -3.56
N SER A 158 -20.95 -4.34 -4.66
CA SER A 158 -20.14 -4.54 -5.88
C SER A 158 -19.77 -3.17 -6.44
N GLY A 159 -18.48 -2.92 -6.63
CA GLY A 159 -18.02 -1.62 -7.09
C GLY A 159 -16.61 -1.62 -7.65
N THR A 160 -16.22 -0.44 -8.12
CA THR A 160 -14.89 -0.14 -8.65
C THR A 160 -14.02 0.48 -7.57
N ILE A 161 -12.71 0.33 -7.72
CA ILE A 161 -11.70 1.05 -6.95
C ILE A 161 -10.80 1.82 -7.93
N ALA A 162 -10.43 3.04 -7.60
CA ALA A 162 -9.49 3.85 -8.37
C ALA A 162 -8.71 4.77 -7.44
N GLY A 163 -7.42 4.98 -7.67
CA GLY A 163 -6.62 5.80 -6.77
C GLY A 163 -5.15 5.89 -7.16
N ARG A 164 -4.40 6.53 -6.26
CA ARG A 164 -2.96 6.76 -6.41
C ARG A 164 -2.27 6.44 -5.09
N LEU A 165 -1.21 5.64 -5.18
CA LEU A 165 -0.32 5.27 -4.09
C LEU A 165 1.04 5.93 -4.29
N GLU A 166 1.58 6.48 -3.22
CA GLU A 166 2.97 6.92 -3.12
C GLU A 166 3.72 5.88 -2.30
N ILE A 167 4.64 5.17 -2.95
CA ILE A 167 5.43 4.12 -2.32
C ILE A 167 6.86 4.65 -2.16
N PRO A 168 7.37 4.79 -0.93
CA PRO A 168 8.75 5.15 -0.70
C PRO A 168 9.67 4.15 -1.39
N SER A 169 10.63 4.65 -2.16
CA SER A 169 11.65 3.80 -2.76
C SER A 169 12.53 3.23 -1.65
N VAL A 170 12.61 1.91 -1.60
CA VAL A 170 13.67 1.22 -0.85
C VAL A 170 14.98 1.43 -1.63
N PRO A 171 16.10 1.80 -0.97
CA PRO A 171 17.38 1.93 -1.65
C PRO A 171 17.69 0.67 -2.44
N GLU A 172 17.89 0.82 -3.75
CA GLU A 172 18.07 -0.32 -4.64
C GLU A 172 19.27 -1.18 -4.20
N PRO A 173 19.27 -2.49 -4.46
CA PRO A 173 20.41 -3.37 -4.14
C PRO A 173 21.75 -2.85 -4.66
N ALA A 174 21.75 -2.12 -5.79
CA ALA A 174 22.93 -1.45 -6.33
C ALA A 174 23.47 -0.35 -5.40
N ALA A 175 22.60 0.41 -4.71
CA ALA A 175 23.00 1.41 -3.73
C ALA A 175 23.69 0.75 -2.53
N TRP A 176 23.19 -0.40 -2.07
CA TRP A 176 23.85 -1.19 -1.03
C TRP A 176 25.21 -1.71 -1.49
N ALA A 177 25.28 -2.26 -2.70
CA ALA A 177 26.53 -2.73 -3.28
C ALA A 177 27.56 -1.60 -3.42
N MET A 178 27.14 -0.40 -3.82
CA MET A 178 28.02 0.78 -3.93
C MET A 178 28.51 1.26 -2.57
N MET A 179 27.66 1.25 -1.53
CA MET A 179 28.09 1.57 -0.16
C MET A 179 29.12 0.55 0.34
N ILE A 180 28.85 -0.75 0.16
CA ILE A 180 29.77 -1.83 0.55
C ILE A 180 31.09 -1.72 -0.21
N ALA A 181 31.04 -1.49 -1.53
CA ALA A 181 32.22 -1.29 -2.36
C ALA A 181 33.02 -0.06 -1.93
N GLY A 182 32.35 1.06 -1.64
CA GLY A 182 32.96 2.29 -1.13
C GLY A 182 33.69 2.07 0.21
N PHE A 183 33.03 1.42 1.17
CA PHE A 183 33.65 1.06 2.45
C PHE A 183 34.80 0.06 2.27
N GLY A 184 34.65 -0.91 1.37
CA GLY A 184 35.70 -1.87 1.03
C GLY A 184 36.95 -1.20 0.44
N LEU A 185 36.77 -0.27 -0.49
CA LEU A 185 37.85 0.51 -1.10
C LEU A 185 38.55 1.42 -0.07
N ALA A 186 37.79 2.11 0.77
CA ALA A 186 38.34 2.94 1.85
C ALA A 186 39.18 2.10 2.83
N GLY A 187 38.67 0.94 3.24
CA GLY A 187 39.39 -0.01 4.09
C GLY A 187 40.67 -0.53 3.43
N ALA A 188 40.62 -0.88 2.15
CA ALA A 188 41.79 -1.33 1.39
C ALA A 188 42.86 -0.23 1.25
N ALA A 189 42.45 1.02 1.05
CA ALA A 189 43.37 2.16 1.00
C ALA A 189 44.05 2.41 2.36
N ALA A 190 43.31 2.31 3.47
CA ALA A 190 43.86 2.46 4.81
C ALA A 190 44.89 1.37 5.15
N ARG A 191 44.64 0.11 4.75
CA ARG A 191 45.59 -1.00 4.95
C ARG A 191 46.88 -0.83 4.16
N ARG A 192 46.82 -0.32 2.93
CA ARG A 192 48.02 -0.07 2.10
C ARG A 192 48.97 0.96 2.72
N ARG A 193 48.46 1.97 3.42
CA ARG A 193 49.31 2.98 4.09
C ARG A 193 50.15 2.40 5.23
N LYS A 194 49.64 1.42 5.97
CA LYS A 194 50.40 0.78 7.07
C LYS A 194 51.63 0.00 6.57
N LEU A 195 51.58 -0.52 5.36
CA LEU A 195 52.68 -1.30 4.76
C LEU A 195 53.80 -0.43 4.18
N ALA A 196 53.58 0.87 3.99
CA ALA A 196 54.57 1.80 3.43
C ALA A 196 55.44 2.48 4.51
N PHE A 197 55.13 2.29 5.80
CA PHE A 197 55.87 2.84 6.95
C PHE A 197 56.57 1.74 7.79
N ALA A 198 56.66 0.52 7.27
CA ALA A 198 57.45 -0.58 7.82
C ALA A 198 58.59 -0.90 6.85
#